data_AF-A0A127SEW0-F1
#
_entry.id   AF-A0A127SEW0-F1
#
_cell.length_a   1.000
_cell.length_b   1.000
_cell.length_c   1.000
_cell.angle_alpha   90.00
_cell.angle_beta   90.00
_cell.angle_gamma   90.00
#
_symmetry.space_group_name_H-M   'P 1'
#
loop_
_entity.id
_entity.type
_entity.pdbx_description
1 polymer ?
#
loop_
_entity_poly.entity_id
_entity_poly.type
_entity_poly.pdbx_seq_one_letter_code
_entity_poly.pdbx_strand_id
1 'polypeptide(L)'
;TGVNAEDVESCKVYASGLIIRDLPLVNSNWRSEQTLSEYLTANGVVAIADIDTRKLTRILREKGAQAGCIIAGNVNEAEALAQAKAFPGLSGMDLAKVVTVDRAYEFTEGEWDLVEGYSKPSNSQFNVVAFDYGVKRN
;
A
#
# COMPACT_ATOMS: atom_id res chain seq x y z
N THR A 1 -15.41 -0.20 -1.30
CA THR A 1 -15.70 -1.37 -0.45
C THR A 1 -15.25 -1.21 0.99
N GLY A 2 -14.64 -0.08 1.39
CA GLY A 2 -14.05 0.04 2.72
C GLY A 2 -12.78 -0.80 2.84
N VAL A 3 -12.38 -1.09 4.07
CA VAL A 3 -11.19 -1.90 4.39
C VAL A 3 -11.58 -2.97 5.40
N ASN A 4 -10.93 -4.13 5.31
CA ASN A 4 -10.99 -5.23 6.28
C ASN A 4 -9.57 -5.74 6.57
N ALA A 5 -9.41 -6.52 7.64
CA ALA A 5 -8.12 -7.11 7.98
C ALA A 5 -7.66 -8.24 7.04
N GLU A 6 -8.60 -8.87 6.32
CA GLU A 6 -8.32 -10.03 5.47
C GLU A 6 -7.65 -9.64 4.14
N ASP A 7 -8.03 -8.50 3.55
CA ASP A 7 -7.48 -8.02 2.28
C ASP A 7 -6.11 -7.32 2.47
N VAL A 8 -5.54 -7.37 3.67
CA VAL A 8 -4.24 -6.78 4.02
C VAL A 8 -3.10 -7.73 3.66
N GLU A 9 -2.38 -7.37 2.59
CA GLU A 9 -1.30 -8.17 2.00
C GLU A 9 0.04 -8.11 2.75
N SER A 10 0.16 -7.24 3.76
CA SER A 10 1.41 -7.04 4.48
C SER A 10 1.20 -6.37 5.83
N CYS A 11 2.20 -6.40 6.72
CA CYS A 11 2.06 -5.89 8.09
C CYS A 11 1.75 -4.40 8.24
N LYS A 12 1.98 -3.59 7.20
CA LYS A 12 1.71 -2.14 7.18
C LYS A 12 1.45 -1.65 5.77
N VAL A 13 0.91 -0.45 5.62
CA VAL A 13 0.82 0.19 4.30
C VAL A 13 2.21 0.68 3.87
N TYR A 14 2.79 0.04 2.85
CA TYR A 14 4.10 0.40 2.30
C TYR A 14 4.06 1.57 1.30
N ALA A 15 2.87 1.93 0.80
CA ALA A 15 2.73 3.08 -0.09
C ALA A 15 3.05 4.37 0.67
N SER A 16 3.99 5.18 0.17
CA SER A 16 4.35 6.47 0.77
C SER A 16 3.20 7.49 0.78
N GLY A 17 2.21 7.29 -0.08
CA GLY A 17 1.00 8.09 -0.12
C GLY A 17 0.00 7.58 -1.14
N LEU A 18 -1.23 8.09 -1.06
CA LEU A 18 -2.32 7.69 -1.95
C LEU A 18 -2.89 8.90 -2.70
N ILE A 19 -3.13 8.72 -4.01
CA ILE A 19 -3.70 9.75 -4.86
C ILE A 19 -4.94 9.17 -5.55
N ILE A 20 -6.12 9.75 -5.29
CA ILE A 20 -7.39 9.29 -5.85
C ILE A 20 -8.19 10.44 -6.47
N ARG A 21 -9.13 10.07 -7.34
CA ARG A 21 -10.03 11.03 -7.99
C ARG A 21 -11.16 11.48 -7.07
N ASP A 22 -11.75 10.53 -6.36
CA ASP A 22 -12.94 10.73 -5.53
C ASP A 22 -12.87 9.77 -4.35
N LEU A 23 -13.22 10.26 -3.17
CA LEU A 23 -13.35 9.44 -1.97
C LEU A 23 -14.85 9.23 -1.70
N PRO A 24 -15.37 7.99 -1.78
CA PRO A 24 -16.78 7.75 -1.54
C PRO A 24 -17.16 8.13 -0.10
N LEU A 25 -18.28 8.83 0.06
CA LEU A 25 -18.83 9.23 1.36
C LEU A 25 -19.14 8.04 2.28
N VAL A 26 -19.58 6.93 1.68
CA VAL A 26 -19.95 5.71 2.41
C VAL A 26 -19.33 4.51 1.70
N ASN A 27 -18.72 3.63 2.49
CA ASN A 27 -18.35 2.29 2.12
C ASN A 27 -19.56 1.36 2.24
N SER A 28 -19.96 0.72 1.14
CA SER A 28 -21.05 -0.26 1.12
C SER A 28 -20.52 -1.64 0.73
N ASN A 29 -20.09 -2.41 1.71
CA ASN A 29 -19.69 -3.82 1.53
C ASN A 29 -19.87 -4.58 2.86
N TRP A 30 -20.38 -5.81 2.80
CA TRP A 30 -20.62 -6.63 3.99
C TRP A 30 -19.33 -7.06 4.71
N ARG A 31 -18.19 -7.14 3.98
CA ARG A 31 -16.87 -7.42 4.56
C ARG A 31 -16.22 -6.16 5.16
N SER A 32 -16.81 -4.98 5.01
CA SER A 32 -16.14 -3.75 5.43
C SER A 32 -16.13 -3.62 6.95
N GLU A 33 -14.95 -3.40 7.52
CA GLU A 33 -14.76 -3.18 8.96
C GLU A 33 -14.51 -1.70 9.27
N GLN A 34 -13.88 -0.96 8.35
CA GLN A 34 -13.54 0.46 8.52
C GLN A 34 -13.61 1.23 7.19
N THR A 35 -13.66 2.55 7.26
CA THR A 35 -13.55 3.41 6.07
C THR A 35 -12.11 3.51 5.59
N LEU A 36 -11.92 3.84 4.31
CA LEU A 36 -10.58 4.07 3.76
C LEU A 36 -9.87 5.25 4.45
N SER A 37 -10.61 6.31 4.80
CA SER A 37 -10.04 7.49 5.45
C SER A 37 -9.52 7.18 6.86
N GLU A 38 -10.27 6.40 7.64
CA GLU A 38 -9.85 5.95 8.97
C GLU A 38 -8.62 5.05 8.86
N TYR A 39 -8.63 4.11 7.91
CA TYR A 39 -7.50 3.20 7.70
C TYR A 39 -6.20 3.93 7.35
N LEU A 40 -6.26 4.91 6.44
CA LEU A 40 -5.09 5.71 6.06
C LEU A 40 -4.58 6.54 7.24
N THR A 41 -5.49 7.13 8.01
CA THR A 41 -5.15 7.91 9.21
C THR A 41 -4.48 7.03 10.26
N ALA A 42 -5.03 5.84 10.52
CA ALA A 42 -4.49 4.88 11.48
C ALA A 42 -3.09 4.37 11.11
N ASN A 43 -2.80 4.26 9.80
CA ASN A 43 -1.50 3.84 9.29
C ASN A 43 -0.52 5.00 9.03
N GLY A 44 -0.92 6.26 9.32
CA GLY A 44 -0.06 7.43 9.10
C GLY A 44 0.25 7.71 7.62
N VAL A 45 -0.64 7.31 6.70
CA VAL A 45 -0.44 7.46 5.25
C VAL A 45 -1.05 8.76 4.77
N VAL A 46 -0.24 9.60 4.12
CA VAL A 46 -0.72 10.84 3.52
C VAL A 46 -1.46 10.54 2.22
N ALA A 47 -2.68 11.04 2.07
CA ALA A 47 -3.49 10.85 0.88
C ALA A 47 -4.14 12.15 0.40
N ILE A 48 -4.42 12.22 -0.90
CA ILE A 48 -5.11 13.35 -1.53
C ILE A 48 -6.20 12.83 -2.49
N ALA A 49 -7.37 13.46 -2.41
CA ALA A 49 -8.53 13.21 -3.28
C ALA A 49 -8.85 14.43 -4.15
N ASP A 50 -9.89 14.32 -4.99
CA ASP A 50 -10.43 15.39 -5.83
C ASP A 50 -9.49 15.95 -6.91
N ILE A 51 -8.40 15.24 -7.21
CA ILE A 51 -7.49 15.63 -8.28
C ILE A 51 -7.84 14.97 -9.62
N ASP A 52 -7.44 15.59 -10.73
CA ASP A 52 -7.51 14.97 -12.05
C ASP A 52 -6.41 13.90 -12.20
N THR A 53 -6.70 12.68 -11.73
CA THR A 53 -5.83 11.52 -11.87
C THR A 53 -5.63 11.12 -13.34
N ARG A 54 -6.53 11.49 -14.26
CA ARG A 54 -6.37 11.26 -15.70
C ARG A 54 -5.29 12.18 -16.29
N LYS A 55 -5.24 13.44 -15.87
CA LYS A 55 -4.14 14.35 -16.23
C LYS A 55 -2.81 13.83 -15.67
N LEU A 56 -2.79 13.41 -14.40
CA LEU A 56 -1.57 12.88 -13.76
C LEU A 56 -1.04 11.64 -14.50
N THR A 57 -1.91 10.66 -14.77
CA THR A 57 -1.53 9.43 -15.48
C THR A 57 -1.03 9.71 -16.90
N ARG A 58 -1.59 10.69 -17.61
CA ARG A 58 -1.06 11.14 -18.91
C ARG A 58 0.35 11.71 -18.80
N ILE A 59 0.60 12.56 -17.81
CA ILE A 59 1.93 13.15 -17.58
C ILE A 59 2.96 12.05 -17.32
N LEU A 60 2.65 11.08 -16.45
CA LEU A 60 3.54 9.97 -16.13
C LEU A 60 3.77 9.04 -17.34
N ARG A 61 2.76 8.83 -18.18
CA ARG A 61 2.89 8.04 -19.40
C ARG A 61 3.75 8.71 -20.46
N GLU A 62 3.63 10.02 -20.62
CA GLU A 62 4.33 10.79 -21.65
C GLU A 62 5.76 11.16 -21.23
N LYS A 63 5.98 11.47 -19.95
CA LYS A 63 7.28 11.97 -19.43
C LYS A 63 8.03 10.95 -18.57
N GLY A 64 7.46 9.78 -18.33
CA GLY A 64 8.03 8.77 -17.44
C GLY A 64 7.73 9.01 -15.96
N ALA A 65 8.21 8.08 -15.12
CA ALA A 65 8.06 8.15 -13.67
C ALA A 65 8.76 9.39 -13.10
N GLN A 66 8.09 10.11 -12.20
CA GLN A 66 8.61 11.31 -11.56
C GLN A 66 8.49 11.18 -10.04
N ALA A 67 9.46 11.75 -9.33
CA ALA A 67 9.35 11.95 -7.90
C ALA A 67 8.22 12.94 -7.62
N GLY A 68 7.45 12.68 -6.56
CA GLY A 68 6.35 13.52 -6.13
C GLY A 68 6.34 13.69 -4.62
N CYS A 69 5.77 14.78 -4.14
CA CYS A 69 5.53 15.06 -2.74
C CYS A 69 4.05 15.40 -2.54
N ILE A 70 3.43 14.85 -1.50
CA ILE A 70 2.07 15.18 -1.09
C ILE A 70 2.18 15.89 0.26
N ILE A 71 1.62 17.10 0.36
CA ILE A 71 1.50 17.84 1.61
C ILE A 71 0.02 18.01 1.91
N ALA A 72 -0.42 17.55 3.09
CA ALA A 72 -1.76 17.75 3.61
C ALA A 72 -1.69 18.62 4.87
N GLY A 73 -2.58 19.61 5.01
CA GLY A 73 -2.59 20.56 6.13
C GLY A 73 -2.01 21.92 5.74
N ASN A 74 -0.90 22.33 6.36
CA ASN A 74 -0.28 23.62 6.07
C ASN A 74 0.53 23.55 4.77
N VAL A 75 -0.07 23.98 3.67
CA VAL A 75 0.51 23.80 2.33
C VAL A 75 1.52 24.91 2.02
N ASN A 76 2.75 24.50 1.76
CA ASN A 76 3.79 25.35 1.18
C ASN A 76 4.28 24.74 -0.14
N GLU A 77 3.96 25.39 -1.25
CA GLU A 77 4.32 24.90 -2.60
C GLU A 77 5.84 24.83 -2.81
N ALA A 78 6.58 25.82 -2.32
CA ALA A 78 8.03 25.86 -2.46
C ALA A 78 8.69 24.69 -1.72
N GLU A 79 8.16 24.34 -0.55
CA GLU A 79 8.61 23.20 0.24
C GLU A 79 8.25 21.86 -0.45
N ALA A 80 7.02 21.71 -0.94
CA ALA A 80 6.60 20.51 -1.67
C ALA A 80 7.49 20.26 -2.90
N LEU A 81 7.80 21.32 -3.65
CA LEU A 81 8.66 21.22 -4.82
C LEU A 81 10.11 20.91 -4.44
N ALA A 82 10.61 21.48 -3.34
CA ALA A 82 11.94 21.19 -2.82
C ALA A 82 12.07 19.72 -2.41
N GLN A 83 11.09 19.18 -1.66
CA GLN A 83 11.08 17.78 -1.26
C GLN A 83 10.98 16.83 -2.45
N ALA A 84 10.10 17.13 -3.42
CA ALA A 84 9.98 16.32 -4.64
C ALA A 84 11.28 16.26 -5.45
N LYS A 85 12.01 17.38 -5.53
CA LYS A 85 13.31 17.45 -6.23
C LYS A 85 14.46 16.83 -5.44
N ALA A 86 14.40 16.85 -4.11
CA ALA A 86 15.42 16.29 -3.24
C ALA A 86 15.38 14.75 -3.20
N PHE A 87 14.27 14.13 -3.64
CA PHE A 87 14.17 12.68 -3.68
C PHE A 87 15.21 12.07 -4.64
N PRO A 88 16.09 11.16 -4.18
CA PRO A 88 17.19 10.64 -5.01
C PRO A 88 16.70 9.73 -6.15
N GLY A 89 15.42 9.36 -6.15
CA GLY A 89 14.86 8.33 -7.03
C GLY A 89 14.96 6.94 -6.42
N LEU A 90 14.24 5.98 -7.02
CA LEU A 90 14.24 4.58 -6.58
C LEU A 90 15.39 3.76 -7.21
N SER A 91 16.02 4.30 -8.26
CA SER A 91 17.09 3.60 -8.98
C SER A 91 18.31 3.44 -8.09
N GLY A 92 18.74 2.19 -7.89
CA GLY A 92 19.90 1.86 -7.04
C GLY A 92 19.60 1.84 -5.53
N MET A 93 18.34 2.03 -5.12
CA MET A 93 17.95 1.82 -3.73
C MET A 93 17.65 0.35 -3.47
N ASP A 94 18.37 -0.24 -2.51
CA ASP A 94 18.00 -1.54 -1.96
C ASP A 94 16.85 -1.34 -0.97
N LEU A 95 15.63 -1.55 -1.47
CA LEU A 95 14.40 -1.49 -0.67
C LEU A 95 14.06 -2.84 -0.05
N ALA A 96 14.61 -3.94 -0.55
CA ALA A 96 14.34 -5.28 -0.04
C ALA A 96 14.77 -5.39 1.42
N LYS A 97 15.94 -4.86 1.78
CA LYS A 97 16.42 -4.78 3.17
C LYS A 97 15.55 -3.93 4.10
N VAL A 98 14.72 -3.03 3.56
CA VAL A 98 13.85 -2.13 4.34
C VAL A 98 12.52 -2.81 4.66
N VAL A 99 12.11 -3.79 3.86
CA VAL A 99 10.79 -4.44 3.95
C VAL A 99 10.86 -5.91 4.37
N THR A 100 12.04 -6.52 4.36
CA THR A 100 12.27 -7.90 4.82
C THR A 100 12.01 -8.07 6.31
N VAL A 101 11.71 -9.29 6.73
CA VAL A 101 11.59 -9.64 8.15
C VAL A 101 12.92 -9.67 8.91
N ASP A 102 12.88 -9.23 10.17
CA ASP A 102 14.04 -9.30 11.08
C ASP A 102 14.38 -10.72 11.53
N ARG A 103 13.40 -11.62 11.54
CA ARG A 103 13.52 -13.02 11.97
C ARG A 103 12.67 -13.93 11.09
N ALA A 104 13.21 -15.10 10.77
CA ALA A 104 12.47 -16.14 10.08
C ALA A 104 11.22 -16.56 10.89
N TYR A 105 10.13 -16.82 10.19
CA TYR A 105 8.87 -17.26 10.74
C TYR A 105 8.27 -18.36 9.87
N GLU A 106 7.36 -19.15 10.43
CA GLU A 106 6.64 -20.19 9.70
C GLU A 106 5.34 -19.60 9.13
N PHE A 107 5.12 -19.80 7.84
CA PHE A 107 3.87 -19.44 7.18
C PHE A 107 3.11 -20.72 6.81
N THR A 108 1.93 -20.92 7.39
CA THR A 108 1.11 -22.13 7.18
C THR A 108 -0.34 -21.81 6.83
N GLU A 109 -0.61 -20.60 6.35
CA GLU A 109 -1.94 -20.22 5.89
C GLU A 109 -2.14 -20.64 4.43
N GLY A 110 -3.36 -21.03 4.08
CA GLY A 110 -3.79 -21.36 2.73
C GLY A 110 -4.49 -20.18 2.05
N GLU A 111 -5.10 -20.44 0.91
CA GLU A 111 -5.89 -19.44 0.17
C GLU A 111 -7.14 -19.02 0.96
N TRP A 112 -7.58 -17.79 0.72
CA TRP A 112 -8.80 -17.26 1.31
C TRP A 112 -10.04 -17.87 0.67
N ASP A 113 -10.99 -18.32 1.49
CA ASP A 113 -12.33 -18.78 1.08
C ASP A 113 -13.43 -17.83 1.58
N LEU A 114 -14.53 -17.74 0.83
CA LEU A 114 -15.65 -16.84 1.15
C LEU A 114 -16.40 -17.23 2.43
N VAL A 115 -16.40 -18.50 2.81
CA VAL A 115 -17.16 -19.04 3.94
C VAL A 115 -16.27 -19.11 5.19
N GLU A 116 -15.05 -19.61 5.05
CA GLU A 116 -14.17 -19.88 6.19
C GLU A 116 -13.01 -18.89 6.34
N GLY A 117 -12.81 -17.98 5.38
CA GLY A 117 -11.68 -17.06 5.37
C GLY A 117 -10.36 -17.77 5.10
N TYR A 118 -9.26 -17.29 5.70
CA TYR A 118 -7.97 -17.96 5.62
C TYR A 118 -7.96 -19.21 6.49
N SER A 119 -7.70 -20.37 5.88
CA SER A 119 -7.63 -21.66 6.57
C SER A 119 -6.26 -22.30 6.43
N LYS A 120 -5.87 -23.11 7.43
CA LYS A 120 -4.64 -23.89 7.36
C LYS A 120 -4.86 -25.13 6.48
N PRO A 121 -4.05 -25.37 5.44
CA PRO A 121 -4.16 -26.57 4.62
C PRO A 121 -3.97 -27.81 5.49
N SER A 122 -4.82 -28.81 5.29
CA SER A 122 -4.85 -30.04 6.08
C SER A 122 -3.63 -30.94 5.88
N ASN A 123 -2.87 -30.74 4.81
CA ASN A 123 -1.69 -31.56 4.50
C ASN A 123 -0.59 -30.73 3.80
N SER A 124 0.55 -30.53 4.46
CA SER A 124 1.74 -29.90 3.87
C SER A 124 2.75 -30.98 3.48
N GLN A 125 2.84 -31.30 2.18
CA GLN A 125 3.77 -32.32 1.70
C GLN A 125 5.22 -31.82 1.59
N PHE A 126 5.40 -30.52 1.35
CA PHE A 126 6.70 -29.92 1.05
C PHE A 126 7.11 -28.92 2.12
N ASN A 127 8.41 -28.82 2.38
CA ASN A 127 9.00 -27.75 3.18
C ASN A 127 9.75 -26.81 2.22
N VAL A 128 9.27 -25.57 2.11
CA VAL A 128 9.80 -24.57 1.18
C VAL A 128 10.37 -23.40 1.98
N VAL A 129 11.58 -22.99 1.63
CA VAL A 129 12.19 -21.77 2.17
C VAL A 129 11.96 -20.65 1.16
N ALA A 130 11.18 -19.64 1.57
CA ALA A 130 10.98 -18.41 0.81
C ALA A 130 11.87 -17.30 1.36
N PHE A 131 12.61 -16.61 0.49
CA PHE A 131 13.33 -15.40 0.85
C PHE A 131 12.39 -14.19 0.80
N ASP A 132 12.27 -13.49 1.91
CA ASP A 132 11.41 -12.32 2.00
C ASP A 132 12.14 -11.06 1.50
N TYR A 133 11.77 -10.60 0.30
CA TYR A 133 12.20 -9.31 -0.26
C TYR A 133 11.04 -8.31 -0.30
N GLY A 134 10.04 -8.45 0.58
CA GLY A 134 8.74 -7.79 0.48
C GLY A 134 7.68 -8.72 -0.11
N VAL A 135 7.70 -9.99 0.33
CA VAL A 135 6.74 -10.99 -0.11
C VAL A 135 5.33 -10.59 0.34
N LYS A 136 4.37 -10.76 -0.57
CA LYS A 136 2.94 -10.58 -0.28
C LYS A 136 2.38 -11.81 0.41
N ARG A 137 1.36 -11.63 1.24
CA ARG A 137 0.71 -12.74 1.95
C ARG A 137 0.04 -13.73 0.99
N ASN A 138 -0.42 -13.26 -0.17
CA ASN A 138 -0.98 -14.07 -1.26
C ASN A 138 -0.12 -14.05 -2.53
#